data_AF-A0A151ZA00-F1
#
_entry.id   AF-A0A151ZA00-F1
#
_cell.length_a   1.000
_cell.length_b   1.000
_cell.length_c   1.000
_cell.angle_alpha   90.00
_cell.angle_beta   90.00
_cell.angle_gamma   90.00
#
_symmetry.space_group_name_H-M   'P 1'
#
loop_
_entity.id
_entity.type
_entity.pdbx_description
1 polymer ?
#
loop_
_entity_poly.entity_id
_entity_poly.type
_entity_poly.pdbx_seq_one_letter_code
_entity_poly.pdbx_strand_id
1 'polypeptide(L)'
;MVSQECNGTDGEYYELLQTITDYCFNGQIISCNYESNTITHTSFSDINTCQNAYYSFTLPMNQCNNSVIVNCTSELLSPPQSYSEIFYSINCRDQKLPAYTTTTPIGVCIEDPELPGYYFLNSCNSTTITQSIYISESSNSNSDSSQDHCSWPPPAGANYYPIQYNYGCQSDATFYTCNQ
;
A
#
# COMPACT_ATOMS: atom_id res chain seq x y z
N MET A 1 -8.68 1.99 7.02
CA MET A 1 -7.81 3.20 7.05
C MET A 1 -7.26 3.41 5.67
N VAL A 2 -7.34 4.60 5.09
CA VAL A 2 -6.64 5.04 3.86
C VAL A 2 -5.38 5.78 4.33
N SER A 3 -4.17 5.39 3.94
CA SER A 3 -2.95 6.21 4.13
C SER A 3 -2.57 6.90 2.82
N GLN A 4 -2.35 8.22 2.82
CA GLN A 4 -1.87 8.98 1.64
C GLN A 4 -0.77 9.96 2.05
N GLU A 5 0.29 10.11 1.25
CA GLU A 5 1.33 11.10 1.55
C GLU A 5 0.86 12.55 1.35
N CYS A 6 1.39 13.47 2.17
CA CYS A 6 1.01 14.89 2.14
C CYS A 6 2.18 15.87 1.97
N ASN A 7 3.38 15.39 1.64
CA ASN A 7 4.53 16.23 1.28
C ASN A 7 4.90 16.14 -0.22
N GLY A 8 3.89 16.12 -1.08
CA GLY A 8 4.02 16.35 -2.52
C GLY A 8 3.16 17.54 -2.93
N THR A 9 3.67 18.39 -3.83
CA THR A 9 2.82 19.32 -4.59
C THR A 9 1.78 18.49 -5.36
N ASP A 10 0.50 18.82 -5.21
CA ASP A 10 -0.61 18.30 -6.01
C ASP A 10 -1.04 16.82 -5.86
N GLY A 11 -1.26 16.35 -4.62
CA GLY A 11 -2.12 15.17 -4.39
C GLY A 11 -1.54 13.84 -4.86
N GLU A 12 -0.25 13.80 -5.16
CA GLU A 12 0.50 12.59 -5.45
C GLU A 12 0.58 11.70 -4.20
N TYR A 13 0.34 10.39 -4.39
CA TYR A 13 0.48 9.38 -3.35
C TYR A 13 1.42 8.29 -3.88
N TYR A 14 2.31 7.81 -3.02
CA TYR A 14 3.22 6.70 -3.37
C TYR A 14 2.60 5.34 -3.04
N GLU A 15 1.72 5.32 -2.06
CA GLU A 15 0.99 4.13 -1.64
C GLU A 15 -0.34 4.53 -0.99
N LEU A 16 -1.36 3.71 -1.24
CA LEU A 16 -2.64 3.75 -0.57
C LEU A 16 -2.87 2.40 0.12
N LEU A 17 -2.71 2.38 1.44
CA LEU A 17 -3.04 1.22 2.26
C LEU A 17 -4.51 1.31 2.69
N GLN A 18 -5.25 0.22 2.53
CA GLN A 18 -6.61 0.02 3.02
C GLN A 18 -6.68 -1.21 3.92
N THR A 19 -7.40 -1.10 5.04
CA THR A 19 -7.60 -2.22 5.98
C THR A 19 -9.00 -2.16 6.56
N ILE A 20 -9.57 -3.35 6.78
CA ILE A 20 -10.89 -3.52 7.39
C ILE A 20 -10.86 -3.09 8.85
N THR A 21 -11.90 -2.38 9.28
CA THR A 21 -12.02 -1.88 10.65
C THR A 21 -12.61 -2.92 11.57
N ASP A 22 -12.35 -2.79 12.88
CA ASP A 22 -12.94 -3.60 13.94
C ASP A 22 -12.72 -5.11 13.77
N TYR A 23 -11.64 -5.47 13.04
CA TYR A 23 -11.22 -6.82 12.76
C TYR A 23 -9.82 -7.04 13.35
N CYS A 24 -9.62 -8.21 13.96
CA CYS A 24 -8.32 -8.58 14.47
C CYS A 24 -7.42 -9.04 13.32
N PHE A 25 -6.42 -8.24 12.98
CA PHE A 25 -5.42 -8.58 11.99
C PHE A 25 -4.02 -8.40 12.59
N ASN A 26 -3.26 -9.49 12.66
CA ASN A 26 -1.88 -9.51 13.16
C ASN A 26 -1.74 -8.84 14.56
N GLY A 27 -2.67 -9.11 15.48
CA GLY A 27 -2.67 -8.53 16.83
C GLY A 27 -3.06 -7.06 16.89
N GLN A 28 -3.69 -6.52 15.84
CA GLN A 28 -4.11 -5.13 15.78
C GLN A 28 -5.59 -5.02 15.44
N ILE A 29 -6.24 -4.01 16.02
CA ILE A 29 -7.58 -3.57 15.64
C ILE A 29 -7.52 -2.07 15.35
N ILE A 30 -8.08 -1.67 14.22
CA ILE A 30 -8.24 -0.27 13.83
C ILE A 30 -9.73 0.06 13.84
N SER A 31 -10.11 1.10 14.57
CA SER A 31 -11.50 1.53 14.75
C SER A 31 -11.68 2.99 14.33
N CYS A 32 -12.84 3.28 13.73
CA CYS A 32 -13.22 4.61 13.29
C CYS A 32 -14.26 5.22 14.23
N ASN A 33 -13.98 6.40 14.78
CA ASN A 33 -14.98 7.20 15.49
C ASN A 33 -15.38 8.40 14.64
N TYR A 34 -16.54 8.29 13.99
CA TYR A 34 -17.09 9.34 13.11
C TYR A 34 -17.61 10.56 13.88
N GLU A 35 -17.99 10.41 15.15
CA GLU A 35 -18.47 11.54 15.96
C GLU A 35 -17.31 12.48 16.34
N SER A 36 -16.15 11.91 16.68
CA SER A 36 -14.95 12.67 17.02
C SER A 36 -14.01 12.91 15.84
N ASN A 37 -14.30 12.37 14.65
CA ASN A 37 -13.40 12.38 13.48
C ASN A 37 -12.00 11.85 13.80
N THR A 38 -11.92 10.71 14.48
CA THR A 38 -10.64 10.09 14.87
C THR A 38 -10.56 8.61 14.54
N ILE A 39 -9.36 8.14 14.21
CA ILE A 39 -9.02 6.72 14.05
C ILE A 39 -8.22 6.29 15.26
N THR A 40 -8.58 5.15 15.85
CA THR A 40 -7.85 4.55 16.96
C THR A 40 -7.20 3.26 16.49
N HIS A 41 -5.91 3.14 16.73
CA HIS A 41 -5.15 1.90 16.55
C HIS A 41 -4.93 1.27 17.92
N THR A 42 -5.21 -0.01 18.05
CA THR A 42 -5.01 -0.76 19.29
C THR A 42 -4.22 -2.02 18.99
N SER A 43 -3.14 -2.25 19.73
CA SER A 43 -2.31 -3.45 19.65
C SER A 43 -2.53 -4.34 20.86
N PHE A 44 -2.55 -5.65 20.60
CA PHE A 44 -2.90 -6.70 21.53
C PHE A 44 -1.78 -7.72 21.63
N SER A 45 -1.57 -8.28 22.82
CA SER A 45 -0.48 -9.24 23.02
C SER A 45 -0.82 -10.63 22.44
N ASP A 46 -2.11 -10.97 22.32
CA ASP A 46 -2.56 -12.11 21.54
C ASP A 46 -2.81 -11.71 20.09
N ILE A 47 -1.96 -12.22 19.20
CA ILE A 47 -1.95 -11.89 17.77
C ILE A 47 -3.15 -12.43 16.99
N ASN A 48 -3.76 -13.53 17.47
CA ASN A 48 -4.82 -14.23 16.76
C ASN A 48 -6.20 -13.83 17.27
N THR A 49 -6.32 -13.56 18.57
CA THR A 49 -7.61 -13.27 19.20
C THR A 49 -7.82 -11.79 19.53
N CYS A 50 -6.76 -10.98 19.43
CA CYS A 50 -6.74 -9.59 19.88
C CYS A 50 -7.27 -9.44 21.31
N GLN A 51 -6.75 -10.28 22.20
CA GLN A 51 -6.97 -10.18 23.64
C GLN A 51 -5.81 -9.45 24.32
N ASN A 52 -6.10 -8.82 25.44
CA ASN A 52 -5.12 -8.10 26.27
C ASN A 52 -4.44 -6.94 25.51
N ALA A 53 -5.19 -5.85 25.31
CA ALA A 53 -4.65 -4.63 24.74
C ALA A 53 -3.50 -4.10 25.61
N TYR A 54 -2.36 -3.78 24.98
CA TYR A 54 -1.19 -3.24 25.68
C TYR A 54 -0.74 -1.87 25.16
N TYR A 55 -1.20 -1.47 23.97
CA TYR A 55 -0.86 -0.19 23.38
C TYR A 55 -2.02 0.33 22.53
N SER A 56 -2.26 1.64 22.57
CA SER A 56 -3.23 2.31 21.71
C SER A 56 -2.83 3.76 21.47
N PHE A 57 -3.12 4.25 20.27
CA PHE A 57 -2.99 5.66 19.93
C PHE A 57 -4.13 6.09 19.01
N THR A 58 -4.36 7.40 18.95
CA THR A 58 -5.46 8.00 18.20
C THR A 58 -4.92 9.07 17.25
N LEU A 59 -5.39 9.04 16.01
CA LEU A 59 -5.06 10.00 14.97
C LEU A 59 -6.32 10.75 14.51
N PRO A 60 -6.23 12.07 14.26
CA PRO A 60 -7.32 12.78 13.60
C PRO A 60 -7.49 12.32 12.15
N MET A 61 -8.74 12.18 11.71
CA MET A 61 -9.05 11.85 10.31
C MET A 61 -8.78 13.05 9.40
N ASN A 62 -8.37 12.78 8.15
CA ASN A 62 -8.17 13.79 7.09
C ASN A 62 -7.18 14.90 7.45
N GLN A 63 -6.22 14.59 8.32
CA GLN A 63 -5.13 15.49 8.68
C GLN A 63 -3.79 14.84 8.36
N CYS A 64 -2.86 15.64 7.87
CA CYS A 64 -1.50 15.18 7.61
C CYS A 64 -0.76 14.95 8.93
N ASN A 65 -0.23 13.74 9.12
CA ASN A 65 0.63 13.39 10.24
C ASN A 65 1.85 12.63 9.73
N ASN A 66 3.04 13.25 9.82
CA ASN A 66 4.31 12.68 9.38
C ASN A 66 4.25 12.09 7.95
N SER A 67 3.72 12.86 7.00
CA SER A 67 3.49 12.44 5.62
C SER A 67 2.46 11.32 5.45
N VAL A 68 1.50 11.16 6.37
CA VAL A 68 0.37 10.25 6.18
C VAL A 68 -0.94 10.96 6.52
N ILE A 69 -1.91 10.88 5.62
CA ILE A 69 -3.31 11.22 5.87
C ILE A 69 -4.04 9.92 6.15
N VAL A 70 -4.73 9.83 7.28
CA VAL A 70 -5.57 8.67 7.61
C VAL A 70 -7.06 8.99 7.51
N ASN A 71 -7.84 8.12 6.87
CA ASN A 71 -9.31 8.27 6.80
C ASN A 71 -10.05 6.93 6.83
N CYS A 72 -11.36 6.98 7.09
CA CYS A 72 -12.30 5.87 7.06
C CYS A 72 -13.26 6.00 5.88
N THR A 73 -13.53 4.88 5.21
CA THR A 73 -14.43 4.79 4.06
C THR A 73 -15.12 3.43 4.09
N SER A 74 -16.34 3.37 3.55
CA SER A 74 -17.09 2.12 3.33
C SER A 74 -16.74 1.44 2.01
N GLU A 75 -16.02 2.13 1.13
CA GLU A 75 -15.71 1.66 -0.22
C GLU A 75 -14.22 1.37 -0.37
N LEU A 76 -13.89 0.32 -1.13
CA LEU A 76 -12.52 0.08 -1.57
C LEU A 76 -12.15 1.16 -2.59
N LEU A 77 -11.04 1.85 -2.34
CA LEU A 77 -10.58 2.92 -3.19
C LEU A 77 -9.56 2.35 -4.17
N SER A 78 -9.82 2.58 -5.45
CA SER A 78 -8.88 2.27 -6.52
C SER A 78 -8.74 3.52 -7.35
N PRO A 79 -7.75 4.38 -7.10
CA PRO A 79 -7.50 5.55 -7.92
C PRO A 79 -7.05 5.12 -9.33
N PRO A 80 -7.33 5.91 -10.37
CA PRO A 80 -6.90 5.60 -11.74
C PRO A 80 -5.36 5.57 -11.83
N GLN A 81 -4.83 4.92 -12.87
CA GLN A 81 -3.39 4.76 -13.08
C GLN A 81 -2.71 4.12 -11.86
N SER A 82 -3.25 3.01 -11.38
CA SER A 82 -2.71 2.25 -10.26
C SER A 82 -2.91 0.74 -10.41
N TYR A 83 -2.26 -0.03 -9.56
CA TYR A 83 -2.60 -1.42 -9.33
C TYR A 83 -2.85 -1.65 -7.84
N SER A 84 -3.67 -2.64 -7.52
CA SER A 84 -3.98 -3.02 -6.14
C SER A 84 -3.58 -4.47 -5.89
N GLU A 85 -2.92 -4.70 -4.76
CA GLU A 85 -2.70 -5.98 -4.12
C GLU A 85 -3.74 -6.17 -3.02
N ILE A 86 -4.57 -7.21 -3.13
CA ILE A 86 -5.74 -7.43 -2.28
C ILE A 86 -5.56 -8.75 -1.53
N PHE A 87 -5.62 -8.70 -0.21
CA PHE A 87 -5.43 -9.88 0.63
C PHE A 87 -6.67 -10.21 1.47
N TYR A 88 -6.96 -11.50 1.57
CA TYR A 88 -8.01 -12.06 2.41
C TYR A 88 -7.41 -13.02 3.43
N SER A 89 -7.72 -12.82 4.71
CA SER A 89 -7.18 -13.62 5.81
C SER A 89 -7.87 -14.98 5.97
N ILE A 90 -9.08 -15.16 5.43
CA ILE A 90 -9.83 -16.43 5.52
C ILE A 90 -10.02 -17.04 4.14
N ASN A 91 -10.78 -16.37 3.28
CA ASN A 91 -10.92 -16.61 1.85
C ASN A 91 -11.86 -15.53 1.29
N CYS A 92 -11.75 -15.20 0.00
CA CYS A 92 -12.59 -14.16 -0.62
C CYS A 92 -14.08 -14.53 -0.78
N ARG A 93 -14.49 -15.76 -0.45
CA ARG A 93 -15.87 -16.21 -0.60
C ARG A 93 -16.69 -15.91 0.66
N ASP A 94 -16.11 -16.17 1.82
CA ASP A 94 -16.72 -16.00 3.12
C ASP A 94 -16.44 -14.59 3.66
N GLN A 95 -15.28 -14.03 3.32
CA GLN A 95 -14.88 -12.69 3.72
C GLN A 95 -15.34 -11.68 2.66
N LYS A 96 -16.39 -10.91 2.97
CA LYS A 96 -17.00 -9.92 2.05
C LYS A 96 -16.08 -8.76 1.66
N LEU A 97 -15.10 -8.44 2.52
CA LEU A 97 -14.16 -7.34 2.34
C LEU A 97 -12.74 -7.85 2.60
N PRO A 98 -11.72 -7.37 1.86
CA PRO A 98 -10.34 -7.78 2.10
C PRO A 98 -9.86 -7.37 3.50
N ALA A 99 -8.93 -8.14 4.06
CA ALA A 99 -8.32 -7.82 5.35
C ALA A 99 -7.39 -6.61 5.20
N TYR A 100 -6.61 -6.59 4.12
CA TYR A 100 -5.86 -5.43 3.69
C TYR A 100 -5.81 -5.33 2.16
N THR A 101 -5.58 -4.13 1.66
CA THR A 101 -5.34 -3.83 0.26
C THR A 101 -4.29 -2.76 0.16
N THR A 102 -3.27 -3.00 -0.65
CA THR A 102 -2.23 -2.02 -0.95
C THR A 102 -2.41 -1.56 -2.38
N THR A 103 -2.46 -0.26 -2.63
CA THR A 103 -2.61 0.30 -3.97
C THR A 103 -1.45 1.22 -4.28
N THR A 104 -0.80 0.98 -5.41
CA THR A 104 0.43 1.68 -5.81
C THR A 104 0.23 2.32 -7.19
N PRO A 105 0.62 3.58 -7.40
CA PRO A 105 0.54 4.21 -8.71
C PRO A 105 1.43 3.48 -9.73
N ILE A 106 1.03 3.51 -11.00
CA ILE A 106 1.85 3.04 -12.12
C ILE A 106 2.47 4.22 -12.86
N GLY A 107 3.60 3.99 -13.51
CA GLY A 107 4.32 5.02 -14.26
C GLY A 107 5.07 6.03 -13.38
N VAL A 108 5.12 5.80 -12.07
CA VAL A 108 5.87 6.61 -11.09
C VAL A 108 7.11 5.85 -10.66
N CYS A 109 8.26 6.53 -10.65
CA CYS A 109 9.52 6.02 -10.13
C CYS A 109 9.60 6.28 -8.62
N ILE A 110 9.69 5.23 -7.80
CA ILE A 110 9.65 5.33 -6.34
C ILE A 110 10.92 4.72 -5.76
N GLU A 111 11.60 5.45 -4.86
CA GLU A 111 12.74 4.90 -4.10
C GLU A 111 12.26 4.03 -2.94
N ASP A 112 12.92 2.89 -2.73
CA ASP A 112 12.68 2.05 -1.56
C ASP A 112 13.18 2.73 -0.28
N PRO A 113 12.31 3.03 0.70
CA PRO A 113 12.74 3.66 1.95
C PRO A 113 13.61 2.73 2.82
N GLU A 114 13.49 1.41 2.67
CA GLU A 114 14.28 0.41 3.39
C GLU A 114 15.60 0.08 2.68
N LEU A 115 15.64 0.24 1.35
CA LEU A 115 16.79 -0.05 0.51
C LEU A 115 17.22 1.19 -0.31
N PRO A 116 17.88 2.19 0.32
CA PRO A 116 18.34 3.38 -0.39
C PRO A 116 19.15 3.06 -1.65
N GLY A 117 18.85 3.76 -2.75
CA GLY A 117 19.44 3.51 -4.05
C GLY A 117 18.75 2.41 -4.90
N TYR A 118 17.73 1.74 -4.38
CA TYR A 118 16.81 0.92 -5.18
C TYR A 118 15.58 1.74 -5.56
N TYR A 119 15.26 1.72 -6.85
CA TYR A 119 14.09 2.41 -7.39
C TYR A 119 13.20 1.42 -8.12
N PHE A 120 11.90 1.60 -7.98
CA PHE A 120 10.88 0.77 -8.60
C PHE A 120 10.04 1.60 -9.56
N LEU A 121 9.81 1.04 -10.75
CA LEU A 121 8.82 1.53 -11.71
C LEU A 121 7.79 0.45 -11.95
N ASN A 122 6.57 0.69 -11.49
CA ASN A 122 5.46 -0.23 -11.72
C ASN A 122 4.72 0.12 -13.01
N SER A 123 4.37 -0.91 -13.76
CA SER A 123 3.51 -0.81 -14.93
C SER A 123 2.52 -1.95 -14.89
N CYS A 124 1.38 -1.76 -15.55
CA CYS A 124 0.39 -2.82 -15.61
C CYS A 124 -0.31 -2.88 -16.97
N ASN A 125 -0.69 -4.09 -17.38
CA ASN A 125 -1.61 -4.36 -18.48
C ASN A 125 -2.77 -5.26 -18.01
N SER A 126 -3.58 -5.80 -18.92
CA SER A 126 -4.74 -6.61 -18.55
C SER A 126 -4.42 -7.99 -17.93
N THR A 127 -3.16 -8.44 -17.95
CA THR A 127 -2.77 -9.79 -17.51
C THR A 127 -1.65 -9.81 -16.47
N THR A 128 -0.87 -8.73 -16.35
CA THR A 128 0.38 -8.76 -15.58
C THR A 128 0.74 -7.37 -15.08
N ILE A 129 1.14 -7.29 -13.82
CA ILE A 129 1.87 -6.17 -13.25
C ILE A 129 3.36 -6.46 -13.43
N THR A 130 4.09 -5.48 -13.95
CA THR A 130 5.54 -5.53 -14.06
C THR A 130 6.14 -4.47 -13.16
N GLN A 131 6.93 -4.91 -12.18
CA GLN A 131 7.74 -4.05 -11.33
C GLN A 131 9.17 -4.10 -11.86
N SER A 132 9.64 -3.01 -12.45
CA SER A 132 11.02 -2.88 -12.91
C SER A 132 11.87 -2.33 -11.76
N ILE A 133 13.04 -2.94 -11.55
CA ILE A 133 13.97 -2.59 -10.46
C ILE A 133 15.18 -1.90 -11.06
N TYR A 134 15.51 -0.72 -10.56
CA TYR A 134 16.69 0.06 -10.93
C TYR A 134 17.59 0.19 -9.70
N ILE A 135 18.89 0.10 -9.92
CA ILE A 135 19.89 0.27 -8.86
C ILE A 135 20.76 1.45 -9.24
N SER A 136 20.75 2.49 -8.42
CA SER A 136 21.69 3.59 -8.56
C SER A 136 23.07 3.09 -8.13
N GLU A 137 23.98 2.96 -9.08
CA GLU A 137 25.39 2.84 -8.74
C GLU A 137 25.81 4.15 -8.11
N SER A 138 26.27 4.11 -6.86
CA SER A 138 26.89 5.23 -6.14
C SER A 138 28.20 5.63 -6.83
N SER A 139 28.08 6.18 -8.03
CA SER A 139 29.18 6.68 -8.81
C SER A 139 29.47 8.09 -8.33
N ASN A 140 30.65 8.26 -7.72
CA ASN A 140 31.28 9.49 -7.27
C ASN A 140 31.44 10.54 -8.40
N SER A 141 30.36 10.98 -9.02
CA SER A 141 30.36 11.91 -10.14
C SER A 141 29.62 13.17 -9.76
N ASN A 142 30.38 14.24 -9.70
CA ASN A 142 29.94 15.62 -9.52
C ASN A 142 28.61 15.96 -10.20
N SER A 143 27.74 16.61 -9.43
CA SER A 143 26.79 17.63 -9.88
C SER A 143 26.15 17.38 -11.24
N ASP A 144 25.08 16.59 -11.28
CA ASP A 144 24.06 16.81 -12.30
C ASP A 144 22.66 16.71 -11.72
N SER A 145 21.86 17.71 -12.06
CA SER A 145 20.53 17.97 -11.54
C SER A 145 19.49 17.03 -12.15
N SER A 146 18.59 16.51 -11.31
CA SER A 146 17.31 15.88 -11.72
C SER A 146 17.43 14.75 -12.76
N GLN A 147 18.31 13.78 -12.55
CA GLN A 147 18.20 12.52 -13.29
C GLN A 147 16.96 11.77 -12.80
N ASP A 148 16.00 11.57 -13.70
CA ASP A 148 14.91 10.62 -13.54
C ASP A 148 15.53 9.22 -13.39
N HIS A 149 15.63 8.73 -12.16
CA HIS A 149 16.37 7.51 -11.80
C HIS A 149 15.85 6.25 -12.53
N CYS A 150 14.63 6.30 -13.08
CA CYS A 150 14.04 5.23 -13.87
C CYS A 150 14.18 5.42 -15.40
N SER A 151 14.97 6.39 -15.86
CA SER A 151 15.19 6.66 -17.30
C SER A 151 16.54 6.16 -17.82
N TRP A 152 17.53 5.97 -16.94
CA TRP A 152 18.88 5.48 -17.27
C TRP A 152 19.61 5.14 -15.95
N PRO A 153 20.19 3.94 -15.71
CA PRO A 153 20.48 2.78 -16.58
C PRO A 153 19.27 1.89 -16.92
N PRO A 154 19.42 0.85 -17.79
CA PRO A 154 18.40 -0.20 -17.93
C PRO A 154 18.07 -0.86 -16.57
N PRO A 155 16.85 -1.40 -16.40
CA PRO A 155 16.47 -2.05 -15.16
C PRO A 155 17.43 -3.21 -14.86
N ALA A 156 17.89 -3.27 -13.61
CA ALA A 156 18.73 -4.34 -13.09
C ALA A 156 17.96 -5.67 -13.01
N GLY A 157 16.63 -5.60 -12.91
CA GLY A 157 15.74 -6.76 -12.91
C GLY A 157 14.28 -6.35 -13.04
N ALA A 158 13.39 -7.34 -13.14
CA ALA A 158 11.95 -7.13 -13.11
C ALA A 158 11.23 -8.28 -12.42
N ASN A 159 10.21 -7.95 -11.63
CA ASN A 159 9.24 -8.89 -11.08
C ASN A 159 7.95 -8.84 -11.88
N TYR A 160 7.31 -10.00 -12.03
CA TYR A 160 6.06 -10.14 -12.78
C TYR A 160 5.00 -10.78 -11.90
N TYR A 161 3.90 -10.06 -11.66
CA TYR A 161 2.77 -10.52 -10.87
C TYR A 161 1.57 -10.75 -11.79
N PRO A 162 1.10 -12.00 -11.95
CA PRO A 162 -0.01 -12.29 -12.84
C PRO A 162 -1.33 -11.77 -12.25
N ILE A 163 -2.10 -11.05 -13.06
CA ILE A 163 -3.47 -10.66 -12.75
C ILE A 163 -4.34 -11.88 -13.00
N GLN A 164 -4.66 -12.58 -11.93
CA GLN A 164 -5.49 -13.77 -12.01
C GLN A 164 -6.89 -13.44 -11.50
N TYR A 165 -7.81 -13.22 -12.43
CA TYR A 165 -9.23 -12.97 -12.15
C TYR A 165 -9.96 -14.15 -11.49
N ASN A 166 -9.29 -15.31 -11.32
CA ASN A 166 -9.97 -16.57 -11.06
C ASN A 166 -9.16 -17.60 -10.27
N TYR A 167 -8.18 -17.20 -9.45
CA TYR A 167 -7.77 -18.08 -8.36
C TYR A 167 -9.01 -18.30 -7.50
N GLY A 168 -9.59 -19.50 -7.53
CA GLY A 168 -10.74 -19.83 -6.70
C GLY A 168 -10.44 -19.40 -5.27
N CYS A 169 -11.37 -18.71 -4.60
CA CYS A 169 -11.16 -18.13 -3.28
C CYS A 169 -10.49 -19.11 -2.32
N GLN A 170 -9.17 -18.96 -2.17
CA GLN A 170 -8.32 -19.75 -1.29
C GLN A 170 -7.98 -18.92 -0.05
N SER A 171 -7.64 -19.60 1.04
CA SER A 171 -7.10 -18.96 2.22
C SER A 171 -5.73 -18.36 1.93
N ASP A 172 -5.47 -17.18 2.50
CA ASP A 172 -4.23 -16.42 2.32
C ASP A 172 -3.92 -16.08 0.85
N ALA A 173 -4.95 -16.05 0.00
CA ALA A 173 -4.79 -15.68 -1.40
C ALA A 173 -4.59 -14.17 -1.54
N THR A 174 -3.54 -13.81 -2.26
CA THR A 174 -3.29 -12.46 -2.74
C THR A 174 -3.78 -12.32 -4.18
N PHE A 175 -4.60 -11.30 -4.43
CA PHE A 175 -5.12 -10.97 -5.75
C PHE A 175 -4.52 -9.66 -6.22
N TYR A 176 -4.28 -9.58 -7.52
CA TYR A 176 -3.77 -8.39 -8.17
C TYR A 176 -4.81 -7.85 -9.14
N THR A 177 -5.05 -6.55 -9.12
CA THR A 177 -5.92 -5.86 -10.08
C THR A 177 -5.21 -4.61 -10.61
N CYS A 178 -5.59 -4.20 -11.82
CA CYS A 178 -5.10 -2.95 -12.39
C CYS A 178 -6.25 -2.03 -12.74
N ASN A 179 -6.03 -0.77 -12.45
CA ASN A 179 -6.98 0.30 -12.63
C ASN A 179 -6.36 1.34 -13.54
N GLN A 180 -6.67 1.23 -14.84
CA GLN A 180 -6.16 2.10 -15.89
C GLN A 180 -7.14 3.22 -16.20
#